data_AF-A0A972GTB1-F1
#
_entry.id   AF-A0A972GTB1-F1
#
_cell.length_a   1.000
_cell.length_b   1.000
_cell.length_c   1.000
_cell.angle_alpha   90.00
_cell.angle_beta   90.00
_cell.angle_gamma   90.00
#
_symmetry.space_group_name_H-M   'P 1'
#
loop_
_entity.id
_entity.type
_entity.pdbx_description
1 polymer ?
#
loop_
_entity_poly.entity_id
_entity_poly.type
_entity_poly.pdbx_seq_one_letter_code
_entity_poly.pdbx_strand_id
1 'polypeptide(L)'
;MKGQDEASRVHNDVIIQKETDRMTTTVQDLVTDAEYTRILDGVNDLLKETYQIPDSKSAWVLDQSHGRVDDYLFDYSSYVALVKDTRSYIMDTFENQFEQKVKKEQEQTDRMINDAAAWLAYECVKCYFEKRLWR
;
A
#
# COMPACT_ATOMS: atom_id res chain seq x y z
N MET A 1 -4.13 -43.46 19.07
CA MET A 1 -3.28 -42.73 18.10
C MET A 1 -4.15 -42.01 17.05
N LYS A 2 -5.07 -41.13 17.44
CA LYS A 2 -5.91 -40.36 16.48
C LYS A 2 -5.80 -38.83 16.63
N GLY A 3 -5.16 -38.32 17.69
CA GLY A 3 -5.11 -36.88 17.99
C GLY A 3 -3.91 -36.12 17.44
N GLN A 4 -2.87 -36.80 16.93
CA GLN A 4 -1.69 -36.13 16.37
C GLN A 4 -1.87 -35.75 14.89
N ASP A 5 -2.61 -36.53 14.11
CA ASP A 5 -2.84 -36.26 12.68
C ASP A 5 -3.82 -35.10 12.42
N GLU A 6 -4.82 -34.91 13.29
CA GLU A 6 -5.80 -33.81 13.15
C GLU A 6 -5.17 -32.46 13.50
N ALA A 7 -4.30 -32.41 14.52
CA ALA A 7 -3.59 -31.18 14.88
C ALA A 7 -2.60 -30.72 13.80
N SER A 8 -1.90 -31.66 13.15
CA SER A 8 -1.02 -31.35 12.01
C SER A 8 -1.78 -30.91 10.76
N ARG A 9 -2.99 -31.46 10.51
CA ARG A 9 -3.86 -30.99 9.42
C ARG A 9 -4.38 -29.58 9.66
N VAL A 10 -4.91 -29.29 10.84
CA VAL A 10 -5.39 -27.93 11.16
C VAL A 10 -4.25 -26.91 11.13
N HIS A 11 -3.04 -27.28 11.56
CA HIS A 11 -1.88 -26.41 11.47
C HIS A 11 -1.44 -26.15 10.02
N ASN A 12 -1.43 -27.18 9.17
CA ASN A 12 -1.13 -27.03 7.75
C ASN A 12 -2.22 -26.25 7.00
N ASP A 13 -3.50 -26.48 7.31
CA ASP A 13 -4.60 -25.74 6.71
C ASP A 13 -4.55 -24.26 7.13
N VAL A 14 -4.18 -23.93 8.37
CA VAL A 14 -3.98 -22.54 8.82
C VAL A 14 -2.75 -21.88 8.17
N ILE A 15 -1.69 -22.62 7.90
CA ILE A 15 -0.51 -22.11 7.18
C ILE A 15 -0.87 -21.85 5.71
N ILE A 16 -1.58 -22.77 5.06
CA ILE A 16 -2.05 -22.61 3.68
C ILE A 16 -3.08 -21.47 3.59
N GLN A 17 -3.99 -21.32 4.56
CA GLN A 17 -4.92 -20.19 4.61
C GLN A 17 -4.18 -18.86 4.77
N LYS A 18 -3.12 -18.80 5.60
CA LYS A 18 -2.27 -17.60 5.75
C LYS A 18 -1.42 -17.28 4.52
N GLU A 19 -1.09 -18.27 3.69
CA GLU A 19 -0.44 -18.06 2.39
C GLU A 19 -1.44 -17.69 1.28
N THR A 20 -2.71 -18.09 1.42
CA THR A 20 -3.77 -17.86 0.43
C THR A 20 -4.46 -16.50 0.60
N ASP A 21 -4.41 -15.90 1.79
CA ASP A 21 -4.85 -14.51 2.04
C ASP A 21 -3.76 -13.46 1.74
N ARG A 22 -2.74 -13.79 0.93
CA ARG A 22 -1.94 -12.76 0.27
C ARG A 22 -2.88 -12.05 -0.71
N MET A 23 -3.53 -10.98 -0.25
CA MET A 23 -4.28 -10.06 -1.12
C MET A 23 -3.37 -9.70 -2.29
N THR A 24 -3.66 -10.28 -3.45
CA THR A 24 -2.93 -9.98 -4.68
C THR A 24 -3.19 -8.51 -4.96
N THR A 25 -2.18 -7.68 -4.71
CA THR A 25 -2.28 -6.25 -4.99
C THR A 25 -2.39 -6.09 -6.50
N THR A 26 -3.51 -5.55 -6.96
CA THR A 26 -3.75 -5.26 -8.37
C THR A 26 -3.29 -3.85 -8.71
N VAL A 27 -3.14 -3.55 -10.00
CA VAL A 27 -2.86 -2.18 -10.48
C VAL A 27 -3.92 -1.19 -9.95
N GLN A 28 -5.19 -1.58 -9.95
CA GLN A 28 -6.30 -0.74 -9.51
C GLN A 28 -6.25 -0.41 -8.01
N ASP A 29 -5.55 -1.23 -7.21
CA ASP A 29 -5.33 -0.95 -5.78
C ASP A 29 -4.25 0.12 -5.55
N LEU A 30 -3.45 0.43 -6.56
CA LEU A 30 -2.24 1.25 -6.46
C LEU A 30 -2.40 2.63 -7.10
N VAL A 31 -3.16 2.74 -8.18
CA VAL A 31 -3.28 3.96 -8.97
C VAL A 31 -4.72 4.19 -9.41
N THR A 32 -5.09 5.47 -9.56
CA THR A 32 -6.35 5.85 -10.22
C THR A 32 -6.26 5.61 -11.73
N ASP A 33 -7.41 5.49 -12.40
CA ASP A 33 -7.45 5.34 -13.87
C ASP A 33 -6.70 6.47 -14.59
N ALA A 34 -6.83 7.71 -14.10
CA ALA A 34 -6.16 8.87 -14.69
C ALA A 34 -4.63 8.81 -14.52
N GLU A 35 -4.14 8.31 -13.39
CA GLU A 35 -2.70 8.07 -13.18
C GLU A 35 -2.22 6.90 -14.04
N TYR A 36 -3.01 5.83 -14.12
CA TYR A 36 -2.69 4.67 -14.94
C TYR A 36 -2.55 5.02 -16.42
N THR A 37 -3.46 5.82 -16.98
CA THR A 37 -3.34 6.32 -18.36
C THR A 37 -2.06 7.11 -18.57
N ARG A 38 -1.70 8.02 -17.65
CA ARG A 38 -0.44 8.77 -17.75
C ARG A 38 0.80 7.87 -17.67
N ILE A 39 0.75 6.82 -16.85
CA ILE A 39 1.83 5.83 -16.76
C ILE A 39 1.97 5.09 -18.09
N LEU A 40 0.84 4.65 -18.68
CA LEU A 40 0.86 3.98 -19.99
C LEU A 40 1.43 4.87 -21.09
N ASP A 41 1.07 6.16 -21.12
CA ASP A 41 1.64 7.12 -22.07
C ASP A 41 3.17 7.23 -21.90
N GLY A 42 3.65 7.35 -20.66
CA GLY A 42 5.08 7.40 -20.36
C GLY A 42 5.82 6.12 -20.73
N VAL A 43 5.23 4.95 -20.49
CA VAL A 43 5.82 3.66 -20.89
C VAL A 43 5.81 3.51 -22.42
N ASN A 44 4.78 4.01 -23.11
CA ASN A 44 4.72 4.01 -24.56
C ASN A 44 5.89 4.80 -25.17
N ASP A 45 6.13 6.01 -24.66
CA ASP A 45 7.27 6.84 -25.09
C ASP A 45 8.61 6.18 -24.76
N LEU A 46 8.75 5.61 -23.56
CA LEU A 46 9.95 4.86 -23.17
C LEU A 46 10.24 3.69 -24.13
N LEU A 47 9.23 2.91 -24.51
CA LEU A 47 9.37 1.78 -25.44
C LEU A 47 9.81 2.24 -26.83
N LYS A 48 9.23 3.35 -27.32
CA LYS A 48 9.59 3.94 -28.62
C LYS A 48 11.03 4.43 -28.62
N GLU A 49 11.45 5.14 -27.58
CA GLU A 49 12.81 5.67 -27.47
C GLU A 49 13.85 4.55 -27.31
N THR A 50 13.58 3.59 -26.43
CA THR A 50 14.52 2.51 -26.09
C THR A 50 14.73 1.55 -27.26
N TYR A 51 13.65 1.18 -27.95
CA TYR A 51 13.68 0.13 -28.98
C TYR A 51 13.53 0.66 -30.42
N GLN A 52 13.39 1.98 -30.60
CA GLN A 52 13.21 2.63 -31.91
C GLN A 52 12.07 2.01 -32.73
N ILE A 53 10.96 1.70 -32.06
CA ILE A 53 9.77 1.09 -32.67
C ILE A 53 8.69 2.15 -32.94
N PRO A 54 7.81 1.95 -33.95
CA PRO A 54 6.71 2.87 -34.22
C PRO A 54 5.59 2.75 -33.17
N ASP A 55 4.79 3.81 -33.05
CA ASP A 55 3.66 3.93 -32.11
C ASP A 55 2.70 2.72 -32.14
N SER A 56 2.38 2.22 -33.34
CA SER A 56 1.48 1.07 -33.49
C SER A 56 2.06 -0.20 -32.87
N LYS A 57 3.39 -0.36 -32.89
CA LYS A 57 4.07 -1.53 -32.33
C LYS A 57 4.23 -1.39 -30.81
N SER A 58 4.53 -0.21 -30.29
CA SER A 58 4.61 0.02 -28.84
C SER A 58 3.23 -0.12 -28.17
N ALA A 59 2.18 0.42 -28.79
CA ALA A 59 0.80 0.24 -28.31
C ALA A 59 0.39 -1.24 -28.27
N TRP A 60 0.74 -2.01 -29.31
CA TRP A 60 0.51 -3.46 -29.33
C TRP A 60 1.29 -4.17 -28.22
N VAL A 61 2.56 -3.83 -28.00
CA VAL A 61 3.36 -4.42 -26.89
C VAL A 61 2.75 -4.12 -25.52
N LEU A 62 2.26 -2.90 -25.30
CA LEU A 62 1.59 -2.50 -24.07
C LEU A 62 0.34 -3.33 -23.80
N ASP A 63 -0.54 -3.46 -24.78
CA ASP A 63 -1.74 -4.28 -24.70
C ASP A 63 -1.41 -5.74 -24.34
N GLN A 64 -0.39 -6.32 -24.99
CA GLN A 64 0.06 -7.68 -24.70
C GLN A 64 0.73 -7.83 -23.32
N SER A 65 1.22 -6.74 -22.74
CA SER A 65 1.89 -6.75 -21.43
C SER A 65 0.92 -6.81 -20.25
N HIS A 66 -0.33 -6.39 -20.42
CA HIS A 66 -1.32 -6.30 -19.33
C HIS A 66 -1.44 -7.60 -18.53
N GLY A 67 -1.52 -8.75 -19.22
CA GLY A 67 -1.64 -10.05 -18.57
C GLY A 67 -0.40 -10.52 -17.81
N ARG A 68 0.70 -9.76 -17.84
CA ARG A 68 1.96 -10.06 -17.13
C ARG A 68 2.25 -9.07 -16.00
N VAL A 69 1.52 -7.96 -15.92
CA VAL A 69 1.79 -6.92 -14.92
C VAL A 69 1.63 -7.45 -13.50
N ASP A 70 0.61 -8.27 -13.26
CA ASP A 70 0.34 -8.85 -11.95
C ASP A 70 1.48 -9.77 -11.47
N ASP A 71 2.14 -10.49 -12.39
CA ASP A 71 3.30 -11.33 -12.06
C ASP A 71 4.47 -10.48 -11.55
N TYR A 72 4.70 -9.31 -12.15
CA TYR A 72 5.72 -8.38 -11.65
C TYR A 72 5.28 -7.66 -10.38
N LEU A 73 3.99 -7.34 -10.22
CA LEU A 73 3.46 -6.73 -9.00
C LEU A 73 3.59 -7.66 -7.79
N PHE A 74 3.52 -8.98 -8.00
CA PHE A 74 3.73 -9.96 -6.94
C PHE A 74 5.05 -9.75 -6.20
N ASP A 75 6.15 -9.46 -6.92
CA ASP A 75 7.46 -9.21 -6.33
C ASP A 75 7.48 -7.94 -5.46
N TYR A 76 6.58 -6.99 -5.73
CA TYR A 76 6.44 -5.76 -4.95
C TYR A 76 5.46 -5.90 -3.78
N SER A 77 4.69 -6.98 -3.70
CA SER A 77 3.56 -7.14 -2.77
C SER A 77 3.95 -6.94 -1.30
N SER A 78 5.11 -7.47 -0.87
CA SER A 78 5.57 -7.31 0.52
C SER A 78 5.91 -5.86 0.88
N TYR A 79 6.43 -5.08 -0.07
CA TYR A 79 6.73 -3.67 0.15
C TYR A 79 5.44 -2.84 0.21
N VAL A 80 4.48 -3.13 -0.66
CA VAL A 80 3.16 -2.49 -0.63
C VAL A 80 2.46 -2.78 0.70
N ALA A 81 2.48 -4.04 1.17
CA ALA A 81 1.93 -4.41 2.46
C ALA A 81 2.59 -3.64 3.61
N LEU A 82 3.92 -3.57 3.63
CA LEU A 82 4.65 -2.81 4.64
C LEU A 82 4.27 -1.32 4.67
N VAL A 83 4.11 -0.70 3.49
CA VAL A 83 3.69 0.71 3.39
C VAL A 83 2.26 0.90 3.89
N LYS A 84 1.35 -0.01 3.54
CA LYS A 84 -0.05 -0.01 4.03
C LYS A 84 -0.08 -0.15 5.56
N ASP A 85 0.63 -1.11 6.12
CA ASP A 85 0.69 -1.34 7.56
C ASP A 85 1.29 -0.15 8.31
N THR A 86 2.39 0.41 7.79
CA THR A 86 3.01 1.61 8.36
C THR A 86 2.04 2.78 8.40
N ARG A 87 1.30 3.00 7.32
CA ARG A 87 0.26 4.05 7.27
C ARG A 87 -0.83 3.80 8.31
N SER A 88 -1.31 2.56 8.43
CA SER A 88 -2.32 2.19 9.44
C SER A 88 -1.80 2.44 10.85
N TYR A 89 -0.58 2.00 11.19
CA TYR A 89 0.00 2.23 12.52
C TYR A 89 0.16 3.71 12.87
N ILE A 90 0.50 4.56 11.90
CA ILE A 90 0.56 6.02 12.10
C ILE A 90 -0.84 6.55 12.42
N MET A 91 -1.87 6.13 11.69
CA MET A 91 -3.25 6.54 11.94
C MET A 91 -3.74 6.06 13.30
N ASP A 92 -3.55 4.78 13.62
CA ASP A 92 -3.92 4.19 14.91
C ASP A 92 -3.23 4.91 16.07
N THR A 93 -1.97 5.32 15.89
CA THR A 93 -1.23 6.09 16.88
C THR A 93 -1.86 7.48 17.08
N PHE A 94 -2.20 8.15 15.99
CA PHE A 94 -2.87 9.44 16.05
C PHE A 94 -4.23 9.32 16.75
N GLU A 95 -5.07 8.36 16.34
CA GLU A 95 -6.38 8.13 16.94
C GLU A 95 -6.24 7.84 18.44
N ASN A 96 -5.34 6.95 18.84
CA ASN A 96 -5.08 6.66 20.24
C ASN A 96 -4.64 7.89 21.03
N GLN A 97 -3.77 8.75 20.48
CA GLN A 97 -3.39 10.01 21.13
C GLN A 97 -4.60 10.93 21.33
N PHE A 98 -5.45 11.00 20.32
CA PHE A 98 -6.68 11.79 20.36
C PHE A 98 -7.66 11.28 21.42
N GLU A 99 -7.88 9.96 21.48
CA GLU A 99 -8.83 9.37 22.42
C GLU A 99 -8.33 9.36 23.86
N GLN A 100 -7.04 9.10 24.06
CA GLN A 100 -6.48 8.92 25.40
C GLN A 100 -6.09 10.24 26.06
N LYS A 101 -5.63 11.23 25.29
CA LYS A 101 -5.11 12.49 25.84
C LYS A 101 -6.07 13.65 25.60
N VAL A 102 -6.53 13.83 24.36
CA VAL A 102 -7.37 14.99 24.00
C VAL A 102 -8.78 14.85 24.58
N LYS A 103 -9.48 13.74 24.31
CA LYS A 103 -10.87 13.56 24.77
C LYS A 103 -11.04 13.55 26.29
N LYS A 104 -9.99 13.16 27.03
CA LYS A 104 -10.01 13.08 28.50
C LYS A 104 -9.63 14.39 29.19
N GLU A 105 -9.14 15.38 28.45
CA GLU A 105 -8.73 16.65 29.03
C GLU A 105 -9.93 17.48 29.47
N GLN A 106 -9.97 17.85 30.75
CA GLN A 106 -11.16 18.48 31.34
C GLN A 106 -11.20 19.97 31.04
N GLU A 107 -10.05 20.63 31.00
CA GLU A 107 -9.94 22.05 30.67
C GLU A 107 -10.03 22.27 29.15
N GLN A 108 -10.89 23.21 28.73
CA GLN A 108 -11.12 23.47 27.31
C GLN A 108 -9.86 23.96 26.60
N THR A 109 -9.10 24.86 27.22
CA THR A 109 -7.87 25.43 26.65
C THR A 109 -6.83 24.33 26.44
N ASP A 110 -6.57 23.52 27.47
CA ASP A 110 -5.60 22.41 27.38
C ASP A 110 -6.05 21.36 26.37
N ARG A 111 -7.35 21.09 26.27
CA ARG A 111 -7.90 20.21 25.23
C ARG A 111 -7.59 20.73 23.83
N MET A 112 -7.81 22.01 23.57
CA MET A 112 -7.50 22.64 22.28
C MET A 112 -6.00 22.64 21.96
N ILE A 113 -5.15 22.85 22.98
CA ILE A 113 -3.69 22.78 22.81
C ILE A 113 -3.27 21.35 22.47
N ASN A 114 -3.78 20.36 23.19
CA ASN A 114 -3.47 18.95 22.96
C ASN A 114 -3.98 18.45 21.60
N ASP A 115 -5.17 18.91 21.19
CA ASP A 115 -5.74 18.66 19.86
C ASP A 115 -4.80 19.16 18.76
N ALA A 116 -4.40 20.42 18.82
CA ALA A 116 -3.48 21.03 17.86
C ALA A 116 -2.11 20.31 17.85
N ALA A 117 -1.59 19.93 19.01
CA ALA A 117 -0.31 19.23 19.12
C ALA A 117 -0.35 17.83 18.49
N ALA A 118 -1.42 17.06 18.73
CA ALA A 118 -1.60 15.74 18.13
C ALA A 118 -1.70 15.84 16.60
N TRP A 119 -2.45 16.83 16.09
CA TRP A 119 -2.52 17.05 14.65
C TRP A 119 -1.21 17.46 14.03
N LEU A 120 -0.50 18.40 14.66
CA LEU A 120 0.79 18.85 14.16
C LEU A 120 1.81 17.70 14.12
N ALA A 121 1.82 16.83 15.13
CA ALA A 121 2.70 15.66 15.15
C ALA A 121 2.38 14.69 14.01
N TYR A 122 1.10 14.37 13.80
CA TYR A 122 0.66 13.49 12.72
C TYR A 122 1.05 14.05 11.34
N GLU A 123 0.76 15.32 11.07
CA GLU A 123 1.10 15.95 9.78
C GLU A 123 2.62 16.02 9.55
N CYS A 124 3.41 16.26 10.60
CA CYS A 124 4.88 16.19 10.52
C CYS A 124 5.37 14.79 10.08
N VAL A 125 4.83 13.74 10.69
CA VAL A 125 5.19 12.34 10.37
C VAL A 125 4.75 11.99 8.95
N LYS A 126 3.51 12.29 8.59
CA LYS A 126 2.97 12.08 7.24
C LYS A 126 3.84 12.78 6.18
N CYS A 127 4.18 14.05 6.41
CA CYS A 127 5.10 14.80 5.53
C CYS A 127 6.47 14.13 5.38
N TYR A 128 7.01 13.55 6.45
CA TYR A 128 8.30 12.86 6.39
C TYR A 128 8.23 11.63 5.47
N PHE A 129 7.17 10.81 5.61
CA PHE A 129 6.97 9.63 4.78
C PHE A 129 6.72 9.99 3.31
N GLU A 130 5.86 10.98 3.05
CA GLU A 130 5.61 11.46 1.68
C GLU A 130 6.87 12.03 1.01
N LYS A 131 7.72 12.76 1.74
CA LYS A 131 8.93 13.35 1.14
C LYS A 131 10.07 12.36 0.88
N ARG A 132 10.09 11.21 1.57
CA ARG A 132 11.22 10.27 1.54
C ARG A 132 10.93 8.94 0.88
N LEU A 133 9.67 8.55 0.71
CA LEU A 133 9.31 7.35 -0.07
C LEU A 133 9.27 7.62 -1.59
N TRP A 134 9.29 8.89 -2.01
CA TRP A 134 9.12 9.30 -3.42
C TRP A 134 10.27 10.16 -3.96
N ARG A 135 11.50 10.00 -3.44
CA ARG A 135 12.70 10.70 -3.93
C ARG A 135 13.62 9.79 -4.71
#